data_AF-A0A8J2SVW7-F1
#
_entry.id   AF-A0A8J2SVW7-F1
#
_cell.length_a   1.000
_cell.length_b   1.000
_cell.length_c   1.000
_cell.angle_alpha   90.00
_cell.angle_beta   90.00
_cell.angle_gamma   90.00
#
_symmetry.space_group_name_H-M   'P 1'
#
loop_
_entity.id
_entity.type
_entity.pdbx_description
1 polymer ?
#
loop_
_entity_poly.entity_id
_entity_poly.type
_entity_poly.pdbx_seq_one_letter_code
_entity_poly.pdbx_strand_id
1 'polypeptide(L)'
;QLERGRGDTDAFAHAQVLVASMPSRASMLLIYARACGALHQFTRCTGRRQLAQRASTIASETDAVEYVVKRSRFVAHAAPCTSFDEAEGFLARHRDDKARHNCWAWVGATSARMSDDGEPTGTAAAPIRAAIEGAEFVDCAVIVTRYKASTAPKLGAGGLIRAYGQAARDCLKTAVAAPAAPPRIAIDLVVAPEAYGGVRGLLSAWSHRGVTVASEDYRDDGAALIELTLDDADVRAPFLREAEAAGASIRDDDS
;
A
#
# COMPACT_ATOMS: atom_id res chain seq x y z
N GLN A 1 -4.17 -58.38 -35.66
CA GLN A 1 -5.31 -58.04 -34.79
C GLN A 1 -4.70 -57.58 -33.46
N LEU A 2 -4.65 -56.26 -33.17
CA LEU A 2 -5.57 -55.51 -32.26
C LEU A 2 -5.49 -56.06 -30.81
N GLU A 3 -5.19 -55.35 -29.70
CA GLU A 3 -5.43 -53.96 -29.28
C GLU A 3 -4.51 -53.47 -28.11
N ARG A 4 -4.68 -52.16 -27.82
CA ARG A 4 -4.32 -51.18 -26.75
C ARG A 4 -4.18 -51.62 -25.27
N GLY A 5 -3.54 -50.75 -24.46
CA GLY A 5 -3.84 -50.57 -23.02
C GLY A 5 -2.94 -49.58 -22.23
N ARG A 6 -3.54 -48.56 -21.59
CA ARG A 6 -3.00 -47.55 -20.63
C ARG A 6 -3.32 -47.96 -19.18
N GLY A 7 -2.65 -47.37 -18.18
CA GLY A 7 -3.06 -47.26 -16.76
C GLY A 7 -1.87 -47.60 -15.83
N ASP A 8 -1.28 -46.72 -15.01
CA ASP A 8 -1.78 -45.81 -13.96
C ASP A 8 -2.37 -46.53 -12.73
N THR A 9 -1.96 -46.04 -11.55
CA THR A 9 -2.37 -46.42 -10.18
C THR A 9 -1.76 -47.67 -9.55
N ASP A 10 -0.69 -47.47 -8.78
CA ASP A 10 -0.27 -48.37 -7.69
C ASP A 10 -0.64 -47.69 -6.37
N ALA A 11 -1.87 -47.98 -5.92
CA ALA A 11 -2.43 -47.53 -4.67
C ALA A 11 -3.00 -48.75 -3.94
N PHE A 12 -2.61 -48.89 -2.67
CA PHE A 12 -3.21 -49.76 -1.65
C PHE A 12 -2.97 -51.28 -1.75
N ALA A 13 -1.87 -51.71 -1.14
CA ALA A 13 -1.63 -53.04 -0.61
C ALA A 13 -0.53 -52.89 0.48
N HIS A 14 -0.60 -53.34 1.73
CA HIS A 14 -1.54 -54.15 2.48
C HIS A 14 -1.33 -53.82 3.97
N ALA A 15 -2.40 -53.83 4.75
CA ALA A 15 -2.37 -53.69 6.20
C ALA A 15 -2.07 -55.04 6.89
N GLN A 16 -1.49 -54.92 8.09
CA GLN A 16 -1.47 -55.87 9.21
C GLN A 16 -0.59 -57.13 9.12
N VAL A 17 0.29 -57.26 10.13
CA VAL A 17 0.34 -58.33 11.15
C VAL A 17 1.77 -58.42 11.68
N LEU A 18 2.02 -58.00 12.93
CA LEU A 18 2.54 -58.84 14.04
C LEU A 18 2.92 -57.94 15.24
N VAL A 19 2.16 -58.06 16.32
CA VAL A 19 2.52 -57.61 17.66
C VAL A 19 3.45 -58.67 18.25
N ALA A 20 4.73 -58.36 18.47
CA ALA A 20 5.58 -59.11 19.39
C ALA A 20 6.82 -58.29 19.77
N SER A 21 7.10 -58.23 21.08
CA SER A 21 8.31 -57.71 21.73
C SER A 21 8.39 -56.19 21.94
N MET A 22 7.75 -55.71 23.01
CA MET A 22 8.10 -54.44 23.67
C MET A 22 9.06 -54.71 24.84
N PRO A 23 10.22 -54.02 24.93
CA PRO A 23 10.86 -53.75 26.21
C PRO A 23 10.24 -52.49 26.86
N SER A 24 10.42 -52.41 28.18
CA SER A 24 9.80 -51.55 29.20
C SER A 24 9.45 -50.08 28.87
N ARG A 25 8.37 -49.61 29.53
CA ARG A 25 7.77 -48.26 29.50
C ARG A 25 8.69 -47.08 29.82
N ALA A 26 9.95 -47.29 30.19
CA ALA A 26 10.87 -46.20 30.55
C ALA A 26 11.66 -45.64 29.35
N SER A 27 11.70 -46.35 28.22
CA SER A 27 12.49 -45.91 27.04
C SER A 27 11.65 -45.20 25.96
N MET A 28 10.33 -45.09 26.14
CA MET A 28 9.43 -44.46 25.17
C MET A 28 9.22 -42.95 25.42
N LEU A 29 9.57 -42.43 26.61
CA LEU A 29 9.43 -41.00 26.91
C LEU A 29 10.64 -40.14 26.50
N LEU A 30 11.81 -40.75 26.22
CA LEU A 30 13.01 -39.99 25.85
C LEU A 30 13.23 -39.85 24.33
N ILE A 31 12.55 -40.67 23.52
CA ILE A 31 12.60 -40.57 22.05
C ILE A 31 11.50 -39.64 21.52
N TYR A 32 10.34 -39.55 22.19
CA TYR A 32 9.33 -38.53 21.87
C TYR A 32 9.72 -37.12 22.33
N ALA A 33 10.55 -36.98 23.36
CA ALA A 33 11.03 -35.68 23.86
C ALA A 33 12.22 -35.08 23.08
N ARG A 34 12.77 -35.79 22.07
CA ARG A 34 13.79 -35.25 21.15
C ARG A 34 13.35 -35.13 19.69
N ALA A 35 12.15 -35.61 19.36
CA ALA A 35 11.51 -35.33 18.06
C ALA A 35 10.40 -34.27 18.15
N CYS A 36 9.95 -33.89 19.36
CA CYS A 36 8.92 -32.87 19.58
C CYS A 36 9.48 -31.56 20.19
N GLY A 37 10.70 -31.19 19.80
CA GLY A 37 11.38 -29.94 20.20
C GLY A 37 11.47 -28.88 19.09
N ALA A 38 10.82 -29.10 17.94
CA ALA A 38 10.92 -28.21 16.77
C ALA A 38 9.56 -27.72 16.23
N LEU A 39 8.45 -28.03 16.90
CA LEU A 39 7.13 -27.52 16.57
C LEU A 39 6.39 -27.23 17.87
N HIS A 40 6.49 -26.00 18.40
CA HIS A 40 5.45 -25.29 19.17
C HIS A 40 6.02 -24.02 19.84
N GLN A 41 6.65 -23.14 19.05
CA GLN A 41 6.50 -21.69 19.23
C GLN A 41 6.38 -21.05 17.84
N PHE A 42 5.41 -21.56 17.06
CA PHE A 42 4.79 -20.80 15.97
C PHE A 42 3.91 -19.73 16.61
N THR A 43 4.55 -18.75 17.24
CA THR A 43 3.88 -17.56 17.73
C THR A 43 3.50 -16.75 16.50
N ARG A 44 2.21 -16.83 16.17
CA ARG A 44 1.45 -15.92 15.30
C ARG A 44 2.10 -14.53 15.23
N CYS A 45 2.86 -14.22 14.18
CA CYS A 45 3.20 -12.84 13.81
C CYS A 45 3.94 -12.72 12.48
N THR A 46 3.44 -13.31 11.39
CA THR A 46 3.98 -12.98 10.05
C THR A 46 2.92 -13.03 8.94
N GLY A 47 1.70 -12.55 9.23
CA GLY A 47 0.75 -12.14 8.18
C GLY A 47 1.00 -10.73 7.64
N ARG A 48 2.00 -10.00 8.19
CA ARG A 48 2.34 -8.62 7.83
C ARG A 48 3.65 -8.47 7.04
N ARG A 49 4.36 -9.57 6.73
CA ARG A 49 5.69 -9.53 6.09
C ARG A 49 5.68 -9.58 4.55
N GLN A 50 4.55 -9.31 3.90
CA GLN A 50 4.45 -9.45 2.44
C GLN A 50 3.83 -8.27 1.69
N LEU A 51 3.55 -7.14 2.36
CA LEU A 51 2.95 -5.96 1.70
C LEU A 51 3.91 -4.77 1.54
N ALA A 52 5.12 -4.83 2.11
CA ALA A 52 6.15 -3.81 1.86
C ALA A 52 6.86 -3.98 0.50
N GLN A 53 6.49 -4.99 -0.29
CA GLN A 53 7.13 -5.28 -1.57
C GLN A 53 6.37 -4.63 -2.73
N ARG A 54 6.78 -3.38 -3.01
CA ARG A 54 6.68 -2.68 -4.30
C ARG A 54 5.26 -2.48 -4.84
N ALA A 55 4.49 -1.66 -4.13
CA ALA A 55 3.44 -0.92 -4.83
C ALA A 55 4.10 -0.09 -5.95
N SER A 56 3.50 -0.11 -7.13
CA SER A 56 3.96 0.72 -8.25
C SER A 56 3.23 2.06 -8.21
N THR A 57 3.72 3.06 -8.91
CA THR A 57 3.00 4.30 -9.19
C THR A 57 2.93 4.53 -10.70
N ILE A 58 2.29 5.61 -11.11
CA ILE A 58 2.20 6.03 -12.50
C ILE A 58 3.41 6.92 -12.81
N ALA A 59 4.12 6.68 -13.91
CA ALA A 59 5.34 7.41 -14.25
C ALA A 59 5.09 8.90 -14.58
N SER A 60 3.94 9.20 -15.20
CA SER A 60 3.56 10.54 -15.65
C SER A 60 2.06 10.64 -15.81
N GLU A 61 1.55 11.88 -15.83
CA GLU A 61 0.15 12.14 -16.18
C GLU A 61 -0.23 11.46 -17.51
N THR A 62 -1.41 10.83 -17.54
CA THR A 62 -1.92 10.12 -18.72
C THR A 62 -2.66 11.08 -19.66
N ASP A 63 -2.70 10.73 -20.93
CA ASP A 63 -3.65 11.32 -21.86
C ASP A 63 -5.10 11.03 -21.43
N ALA A 64 -6.04 11.82 -21.95
CA ALA A 64 -7.46 11.64 -21.69
C ALA A 64 -7.97 10.32 -22.28
N VAL A 65 -8.56 9.46 -21.45
CA VAL A 65 -9.21 8.22 -21.91
C VAL A 65 -10.72 8.36 -21.82
N GLU A 66 -11.41 8.18 -22.94
CA GLU A 66 -12.86 8.29 -23.03
C GLU A 66 -13.55 6.93 -23.02
N TYR A 67 -14.58 6.80 -22.18
CA TYR A 67 -15.49 5.67 -22.14
C TYR A 67 -16.94 6.15 -22.30
N VAL A 68 -17.66 5.60 -23.28
CA VAL A 68 -19.05 5.97 -23.58
C VAL A 68 -19.99 4.79 -23.36
N VAL A 69 -21.02 5.00 -22.54
CA VAL A 69 -22.06 4.01 -22.28
C VAL A 69 -23.43 4.67 -22.17
N LYS A 70 -24.43 4.15 -22.91
CA LYS A 70 -25.81 4.68 -22.91
C LYS A 70 -25.89 6.21 -23.06
N ARG A 71 -25.08 6.78 -23.97
CA ARG A 71 -24.98 8.25 -24.21
C ARG A 71 -24.48 9.08 -23.02
N SER A 72 -23.95 8.44 -21.99
CA SER A 72 -23.12 9.11 -20.98
C SER A 72 -21.66 8.93 -21.37
N ARG A 73 -20.91 10.03 -21.38
CA ARG A 73 -19.50 10.09 -21.73
C ARG A 73 -18.69 10.32 -20.45
N PHE A 74 -17.67 9.50 -20.24
CA PHE A 74 -16.79 9.54 -19.08
C PHE A 74 -15.37 9.76 -19.60
N VAL A 75 -14.72 10.82 -19.15
CA VAL A 75 -13.34 11.15 -19.53
C VAL A 75 -12.48 10.99 -18.28
N ALA A 76 -11.47 10.13 -18.35
CA ALA A 76 -10.62 9.82 -17.23
C ALA A 76 -9.20 10.34 -17.46
N HIS A 77 -8.60 10.86 -16.39
CA HIS A 77 -7.19 11.24 -16.32
C HIS A 77 -6.58 10.63 -15.06
N ALA A 78 -5.31 10.26 -15.12
CA ALA A 78 -4.56 9.76 -13.98
C ALA A 78 -3.19 10.44 -13.91
N ALA A 79 -2.67 10.66 -12.71
CA ALA A 79 -1.34 11.22 -12.49
C ALA A 79 -0.69 10.68 -11.22
N PRO A 80 0.66 10.62 -11.16
CA PRO A 80 1.36 10.45 -9.89
C PRO A 80 1.13 11.67 -8.99
N CYS A 81 0.78 11.40 -7.74
CA CYS A 81 0.59 12.38 -6.68
C CYS A 81 1.02 11.74 -5.35
N THR A 82 2.20 12.10 -4.87
CA THR A 82 2.79 11.58 -3.62
C THR A 82 2.18 12.20 -2.36
N SER A 83 1.56 13.36 -2.51
CA SER A 83 0.81 14.03 -1.45
C SER A 83 -0.61 14.35 -1.91
N PHE A 84 -1.48 14.62 -0.95
CA PHE A 84 -2.81 15.11 -1.28
C PHE A 84 -2.78 16.50 -1.92
N ASP A 85 -1.83 17.36 -1.57
CA ASP A 85 -1.70 18.69 -2.15
C ASP A 85 -1.35 18.62 -3.65
N GLU A 86 -0.45 17.70 -4.03
CA GLU A 86 -0.18 17.39 -5.44
C GLU A 86 -1.45 16.89 -6.16
N ALA A 87 -2.23 16.03 -5.48
CA ALA A 87 -3.48 15.54 -6.01
C ALA A 87 -4.50 16.68 -6.19
N GLU A 88 -4.64 17.58 -5.22
CA GLU A 88 -5.54 18.74 -5.32
C GLU A 88 -5.16 19.63 -6.51
N GLY A 89 -3.87 19.91 -6.70
CA GLY A 89 -3.37 20.62 -7.87
C GLY A 89 -3.72 19.93 -9.19
N PHE A 90 -3.54 18.62 -9.27
CA PHE A 90 -3.93 17.81 -10.43
C PHE A 90 -5.45 17.86 -10.68
N LEU A 91 -6.26 17.65 -9.64
CA LEU A 91 -7.72 17.67 -9.72
C LEU A 91 -8.25 19.03 -10.19
N ALA A 92 -7.64 20.13 -9.73
CA ALA A 92 -7.99 21.47 -10.16
C ALA A 92 -7.72 21.71 -11.66
N ARG A 93 -6.63 21.15 -12.22
CA ARG A 93 -6.31 21.27 -13.65
C ARG A 93 -7.29 20.52 -14.56
N HIS A 94 -7.84 19.41 -14.08
CA HIS A 94 -8.72 18.52 -14.88
C HIS A 94 -10.21 18.66 -14.57
N ARG A 95 -10.56 19.45 -13.57
CA ARG A 95 -11.95 19.80 -13.29
C ARG A 95 -12.52 20.59 -14.48
N ASP A 96 -13.67 20.14 -14.97
CA ASP A 96 -14.47 20.90 -15.93
C ASP A 96 -15.78 21.34 -15.26
N ASP A 97 -15.96 22.65 -15.08
CA ASP A 97 -17.17 23.25 -14.51
C ASP A 97 -18.41 23.10 -15.42
N LYS A 98 -18.21 22.79 -16.71
CA LYS A 98 -19.30 22.47 -17.65
C LYS A 98 -19.71 21.01 -17.58
N ALA A 99 -18.88 20.15 -16.97
CA ALA A 99 -19.24 18.76 -16.74
C ALA A 99 -20.29 18.66 -15.64
N ARG A 100 -20.97 17.50 -15.59
CA ARG A 100 -22.02 17.29 -14.61
C ARG A 100 -21.46 16.92 -13.24
N HIS A 101 -20.43 16.08 -13.26
CA HIS A 101 -19.73 15.57 -12.09
C HIS A 101 -18.26 15.32 -12.46
N ASN A 102 -17.36 15.67 -11.56
CA ASN A 102 -15.91 15.48 -11.60
C ASN A 102 -15.53 14.57 -10.42
N CYS A 103 -15.86 13.29 -10.52
CA CYS A 103 -15.63 12.33 -9.44
C CYS A 103 -14.17 11.87 -9.43
N TRP A 104 -13.60 11.63 -8.26
CA TRP A 104 -12.17 11.30 -8.18
C TRP A 104 -11.84 10.42 -6.98
N ALA A 105 -10.67 9.79 -7.06
CA ALA A 105 -10.01 9.15 -5.93
C ALA A 105 -8.49 9.37 -6.00
N TRP A 106 -7.88 9.53 -4.84
CA TRP A 106 -6.43 9.54 -4.63
C TRP A 106 -6.09 8.47 -3.61
N VAL A 107 -5.05 7.70 -3.91
CA VAL A 107 -4.49 6.66 -3.03
C VAL A 107 -3.03 7.00 -2.82
N GLY A 108 -2.67 7.46 -1.63
CA GLY A 108 -1.29 7.62 -1.19
C GLY A 108 -0.80 6.39 -0.44
N ALA A 109 0.47 6.40 -0.04
CA ALA A 109 1.11 5.29 0.68
C ALA A 109 0.36 4.83 1.95
N THR A 110 -0.19 5.75 2.74
CA THR A 110 -0.82 5.46 4.05
C THR A 110 -2.25 5.97 4.18
N SER A 111 -2.75 6.73 3.20
CA SER A 111 -4.08 7.33 3.25
C SER A 111 -4.73 7.37 1.87
N ALA A 112 -6.05 7.48 1.84
CA ALA A 112 -6.81 7.62 0.61
C ALA A 112 -7.93 8.66 0.80
N ARG A 113 -8.20 9.44 -0.24
CA ARG A 113 -9.30 10.41 -0.28
C ARG A 113 -10.07 10.25 -1.58
N MET A 114 -11.36 10.51 -1.56
CA MET A 114 -12.21 10.31 -2.74
C MET A 114 -13.47 11.17 -2.65
N SER A 115 -14.05 11.53 -3.80
CA SER A 115 -15.29 12.32 -3.88
C SER A 115 -16.19 11.83 -5.01
N ASP A 116 -17.49 11.68 -4.71
CA ASP A 116 -18.52 11.37 -5.69
C ASP A 116 -19.03 12.62 -6.44
N ASP A 117 -18.62 13.84 -6.05
CA ASP A 117 -19.00 15.12 -6.68
C ASP A 117 -20.50 15.25 -7.03
N GLY A 118 -21.38 14.86 -6.10
CA GLY A 118 -22.84 14.94 -6.28
C GLY A 118 -23.48 13.77 -7.04
N GLU A 119 -22.72 12.75 -7.44
CA GLU A 119 -23.29 11.43 -7.75
C GLU A 119 -23.83 10.76 -6.48
N PRO A 120 -24.73 9.77 -6.60
CA PRO A 120 -25.15 8.98 -5.45
C PRO A 120 -23.95 8.38 -4.72
N THR A 121 -23.95 8.48 -3.39
CA THR A 121 -22.81 8.08 -2.54
C THR A 121 -22.32 6.67 -2.85
N GLY A 122 -21.00 6.54 -3.02
CA GLY A 122 -20.30 5.28 -3.29
C GLY A 122 -20.46 4.74 -4.71
N THR A 123 -21.12 5.48 -5.62
CA THR A 123 -21.34 4.99 -6.99
C THR A 123 -20.29 5.43 -8.00
N ALA A 124 -19.42 6.40 -7.65
CA ALA A 124 -18.36 6.89 -8.51
C ALA A 124 -16.98 6.75 -7.86
N ALA A 125 -16.77 7.38 -6.71
CA ALA A 125 -15.47 7.51 -6.06
C ALA A 125 -14.91 6.16 -5.59
N ALA A 126 -15.74 5.34 -4.94
CA ALA A 126 -15.34 4.01 -4.46
C ALA A 126 -14.93 3.06 -5.63
N PRO A 127 -15.66 2.99 -6.75
CA PRO A 127 -15.21 2.28 -7.95
C PRO A 127 -13.89 2.79 -8.55
N ILE A 128 -13.64 4.11 -8.53
CA ILE A 128 -12.38 4.70 -9.02
C ILE A 128 -11.23 4.26 -8.09
N ARG A 129 -11.41 4.36 -6.77
CA ARG A 129 -10.43 3.89 -5.78
C ARG A 129 -10.12 2.39 -5.96
N ALA A 130 -11.15 1.56 -6.09
CA ALA A 130 -10.98 0.12 -6.30
C ALA A 130 -10.25 -0.20 -7.61
N ALA A 131 -10.36 0.65 -8.63
CA ALA A 131 -9.58 0.51 -9.87
C ALA A 131 -8.09 0.80 -9.66
N ILE A 132 -7.76 1.82 -8.85
CA ILE A 132 -6.37 2.15 -8.47
C ILE A 132 -5.76 0.99 -7.66
N GLU A 133 -6.45 0.55 -6.61
CA GLU A 133 -5.99 -0.54 -5.74
C GLU A 133 -5.87 -1.86 -6.52
N GLY A 134 -6.83 -2.16 -7.40
CA GLY A 134 -6.79 -3.36 -8.25
C GLY A 134 -5.72 -3.33 -9.33
N ALA A 135 -5.15 -2.16 -9.65
CA ALA A 135 -3.99 -2.00 -10.51
C ALA A 135 -2.67 -2.00 -9.71
N GLU A 136 -2.73 -2.19 -8.39
CA GLU A 136 -1.57 -2.17 -7.47
C GLU A 136 -0.77 -0.86 -7.56
N PHE A 137 -1.48 0.25 -7.83
CA PHE A 137 -0.92 1.59 -7.83
C PHE A 137 -1.12 2.30 -6.49
N VAL A 138 -0.10 3.05 -6.09
CA VAL A 138 -0.11 4.01 -4.96
C VAL A 138 0.49 5.33 -5.40
N ASP A 139 0.36 6.34 -4.55
CA ASP A 139 0.82 7.71 -4.78
C ASP A 139 0.30 8.24 -6.13
N CYS A 140 -0.99 8.05 -6.39
CA CYS A 140 -1.61 8.50 -7.63
C CYS A 140 -3.06 8.93 -7.42
N ALA A 141 -3.50 9.84 -8.29
CA ALA A 141 -4.87 10.33 -8.36
C ALA A 141 -5.49 9.97 -9.70
N VAL A 142 -6.79 9.67 -9.68
CA VAL A 142 -7.62 9.48 -10.87
C VAL A 142 -8.87 10.35 -10.74
N ILE A 143 -9.13 11.15 -11.78
CA ILE A 143 -10.36 11.92 -11.95
C ILE A 143 -11.13 11.37 -13.14
N VAL A 144 -12.45 11.23 -12.97
CA VAL A 144 -13.37 10.81 -14.01
C VAL A 144 -14.47 11.85 -14.14
N THR A 145 -14.42 12.58 -15.24
CA THR A 145 -15.33 13.66 -15.58
C THR A 145 -16.48 13.13 -16.43
N ARG A 146 -17.71 13.32 -15.95
CA ARG A 146 -18.91 12.81 -16.60
C ARG A 146 -19.69 13.90 -17.31
N TYR A 147 -19.92 13.68 -18.60
CA TYR A 147 -20.82 14.46 -19.44
C TYR A 147 -22.07 13.62 -19.74
N LYS A 148 -23.18 13.95 -19.08
CA LYS A 148 -24.47 13.29 -19.33
C LYS A 148 -25.29 14.18 -20.27
N ALA A 149 -25.70 13.64 -21.42
CA ALA A 149 -26.67 14.32 -22.28
C ALA A 149 -28.03 14.46 -21.55
N SER A 150 -28.71 15.59 -21.75
CA SER A 150 -29.99 15.93 -21.10
C SER A 150 -31.08 14.87 -21.29
N THR A 151 -31.04 14.14 -22.41
CA THR A 151 -31.99 13.09 -22.80
C THR A 151 -31.51 11.66 -22.56
N ALA A 152 -30.34 11.47 -21.94
CA ALA A 152 -29.78 10.13 -21.73
C ALA A 152 -30.53 9.33 -20.65
N PRO A 153 -30.81 8.03 -20.90
CA PRO A 153 -31.39 7.13 -19.89
C PRO A 153 -30.57 7.11 -18.60
N LYS A 154 -31.24 7.03 -17.44
CA LYS A 154 -30.54 6.85 -16.16
C LYS A 154 -29.84 5.48 -16.15
N LEU A 155 -28.55 5.47 -15.77
CA LEU A 155 -27.74 4.25 -15.67
C LEU A 155 -28.14 3.37 -14.47
N GLY A 156 -28.77 3.95 -13.44
CA GLY A 156 -28.98 3.30 -12.14
C GLY A 156 -27.66 3.16 -11.36
N ALA A 157 -27.74 2.88 -10.05
CA ALA A 157 -26.55 2.80 -9.18
C ALA A 157 -25.52 1.78 -9.68
N GLY A 158 -25.95 0.55 -10.00
CA GLY A 158 -25.05 -0.47 -10.54
C GLY A 158 -24.46 -0.14 -11.91
N GLY A 159 -25.16 0.66 -12.73
CA GLY A 159 -24.63 1.14 -14.00
C GLY A 159 -23.55 2.21 -13.82
N LEU A 160 -23.71 3.10 -12.84
CA LEU A 160 -22.70 4.11 -12.48
C LEU A 160 -21.43 3.43 -11.94
N ILE A 161 -21.59 2.51 -10.99
CA ILE A 161 -20.48 1.75 -10.40
C ILE A 161 -19.61 1.10 -11.48
N ARG A 162 -20.25 0.43 -12.44
CA ARG A 162 -19.53 -0.20 -13.55
C ARG A 162 -18.89 0.83 -14.48
N ALA A 163 -19.57 1.93 -14.79
CA ALA A 163 -19.06 2.93 -15.72
C ALA A 163 -17.84 3.68 -15.18
N TYR A 164 -17.90 4.17 -13.93
CA TYR A 164 -16.78 4.87 -13.29
C TYR A 164 -15.58 3.96 -13.10
N GLY A 165 -15.80 2.75 -12.58
CA GLY A 165 -14.72 1.77 -12.43
C GLY A 165 -14.11 1.37 -13.79
N GLN A 166 -14.91 1.26 -14.85
CA GLN A 166 -14.41 0.92 -16.18
C GLN A 166 -13.57 2.05 -16.77
N ALA A 167 -14.06 3.29 -16.71
CA ALA A 167 -13.32 4.47 -17.19
C ALA A 167 -11.97 4.61 -16.47
N ALA A 168 -11.94 4.45 -15.15
CA ALA A 168 -10.71 4.49 -14.37
C ALA A 168 -9.74 3.36 -14.75
N ARG A 169 -10.22 2.11 -14.85
CA ARG A 169 -9.36 0.98 -15.26
C ARG A 169 -8.79 1.15 -16.66
N ASP A 170 -9.59 1.63 -17.60
CA ASP A 170 -9.13 1.81 -18.98
C ASP A 170 -8.09 2.94 -19.06
N CYS A 171 -8.23 3.99 -18.26
CA CYS A 171 -7.19 5.01 -18.09
C CYS A 171 -5.90 4.44 -17.50
N LEU A 172 -5.98 3.72 -16.38
CA LEU A 172 -4.82 3.13 -15.70
C LEU A 172 -4.06 2.10 -16.55
N LYS A 173 -4.73 1.42 -17.50
CA LYS A 173 -4.04 0.53 -18.47
C LYS A 173 -3.14 1.26 -19.45
N THR A 174 -3.40 2.55 -19.70
CA THR A 174 -2.54 3.39 -20.57
C THR A 174 -1.36 3.98 -19.81
N ALA A 175 -1.39 3.94 -18.48
CA ALA A 175 -0.34 4.44 -17.63
C ALA A 175 0.93 3.59 -17.75
N VAL A 176 2.08 4.26 -17.80
CA VAL A 176 3.37 3.59 -17.66
C VAL A 176 3.63 3.41 -16.17
N ALA A 177 3.83 2.18 -15.72
CA ALA A 177 4.16 1.90 -14.32
C ALA A 177 5.61 2.33 -14.00
N ALA A 178 5.79 2.96 -12.85
CA ALA A 178 7.08 3.27 -12.26
C ALA A 178 7.16 2.69 -10.83
N PRO A 179 8.35 2.46 -10.27
CA PRO A 179 8.48 2.15 -8.85
C PRO A 179 7.90 3.29 -8.02
N ALA A 180 7.03 2.99 -7.05
CA ALA A 180 6.61 4.00 -6.09
C ALA A 180 7.82 4.49 -5.27
N ALA A 181 7.77 5.73 -4.80
CA ALA A 181 8.75 6.22 -3.85
C ALA A 181 8.70 5.35 -2.57
N PRO A 182 9.84 5.12 -1.89
CA PRO A 182 9.80 4.46 -0.59
C PRO A 182 8.88 5.24 0.36
N PRO A 183 8.08 4.56 1.19
CA PRO A 183 7.10 5.21 2.07
C PRO A 183 7.78 6.09 3.11
N ARG A 184 7.83 7.41 2.86
CA ARG A 184 8.48 8.38 3.76
C ARG A 184 7.63 8.63 5.01
N ILE A 185 8.14 8.26 6.19
CA ILE A 185 7.56 8.61 7.50
C ILE A 185 8.24 9.89 8.00
N ALA A 186 7.47 10.96 8.17
CA ALA A 186 7.98 12.19 8.78
C ALA A 186 8.11 12.03 10.31
N ILE A 187 9.22 12.50 10.89
CA ILE A 187 9.46 12.55 12.32
C ILE A 187 10.21 13.82 12.66
N ASP A 188 9.78 14.49 13.73
CA ASP A 188 10.49 15.64 14.28
C ASP A 188 11.28 15.23 15.51
N LEU A 189 12.55 15.63 15.54
CA LEU A 189 13.41 15.51 16.72
C LEU A 189 13.65 16.89 17.33
N VAL A 190 13.47 16.99 18.64
CA VAL A 190 13.92 18.11 19.45
C VAL A 190 15.22 17.69 20.15
N VAL A 191 16.31 18.40 19.86
CA VAL A 191 17.66 18.03 20.30
C VAL A 191 18.24 19.16 21.14
N ALA A 192 18.56 18.86 22.40
CA ALA A 192 19.23 19.80 23.28
C ALA A 192 20.67 20.08 22.82
N PRO A 193 21.25 21.27 23.09
CA PRO A 193 22.61 21.62 22.68
C PRO A 193 23.67 20.59 23.06
N GLU A 194 23.53 19.97 24.25
CA GLU A 194 24.46 18.99 24.78
C GLU A 194 24.40 17.65 24.03
N ALA A 195 23.23 17.31 23.47
CA ALA A 195 22.97 16.09 22.71
C ALA A 195 23.27 16.24 21.21
N TYR A 196 23.36 17.48 20.72
CA TYR A 196 23.48 17.78 19.29
C TYR A 196 24.61 17.02 18.58
N GLY A 197 25.81 16.98 19.17
CA GLY A 197 26.95 16.27 18.57
C GLY A 197 26.70 14.77 18.42
N GLY A 198 26.07 14.14 19.42
CA GLY A 198 25.72 12.73 19.39
C GLY A 198 24.65 12.43 18.33
N VAL A 199 23.61 13.25 18.28
CA VAL A 199 22.51 13.10 17.31
C VAL A 199 22.99 13.36 15.88
N ARG A 200 23.85 14.36 15.61
CA ARG A 200 24.42 14.53 14.25
C ARG A 200 25.27 13.35 13.82
N GLY A 201 26.04 12.75 14.73
CA GLY A 201 26.78 11.52 14.47
C GLY A 201 25.85 10.36 14.10
N LEU A 202 24.76 10.19 14.85
CA LEU A 202 23.71 9.22 14.57
C LEU A 202 23.07 9.45 13.19
N LEU A 203 22.62 10.67 12.89
CA LEU A 203 22.00 11.01 11.60
C LEU A 203 22.95 10.71 10.43
N SER A 204 24.24 11.00 10.57
CA SER A 204 25.24 10.63 9.56
C SER A 204 25.34 9.11 9.38
N ALA A 205 25.33 8.34 10.47
CA ALA A 205 25.40 6.87 10.43
C ALA A 205 24.14 6.23 9.81
N TRP A 206 23.00 6.92 9.91
CA TRP A 206 21.71 6.43 9.40
C TRP A 206 21.32 6.98 8.02
N SER A 207 22.09 7.93 7.47
CA SER A 207 21.86 8.54 6.15
C SER A 207 21.66 7.54 5.00
N HIS A 208 22.39 6.43 5.02
CA HIS A 208 22.33 5.37 4.01
C HIS A 208 21.47 4.17 4.45
N ARG A 209 20.80 4.29 5.60
CA ARG A 209 19.93 3.27 6.22
C ARG A 209 18.46 3.70 6.25
N GLY A 210 18.11 4.64 5.36
CA GLY A 210 16.75 5.12 5.17
C GLY A 210 16.33 6.22 6.15
N VAL A 211 17.26 7.06 6.61
CA VAL A 211 16.95 8.28 7.38
C VAL A 211 17.49 9.48 6.63
N THR A 212 16.62 10.39 6.22
CA THR A 212 17.00 11.62 5.51
C THR A 212 16.59 12.83 6.34
N VAL A 213 17.47 13.82 6.44
CA VAL A 213 17.14 15.11 7.08
C VAL A 213 16.43 15.98 6.06
N ALA A 214 15.20 16.40 6.37
CA ALA A 214 14.40 17.28 5.53
C ALA A 214 14.74 18.76 5.80
N SER A 215 14.80 19.14 7.07
CA SER A 215 15.15 20.49 7.51
C SER A 215 15.76 20.47 8.91
N GLU A 216 16.43 21.56 9.28
CA GLU A 216 17.00 21.76 10.61
C GLU A 216 16.92 23.25 10.97
N ASP A 217 16.22 23.54 12.07
CA ASP A 217 16.04 24.88 12.61
C ASP A 217 16.50 24.94 14.07
N TYR A 218 16.77 26.15 14.56
CA TYR A 218 17.19 26.41 15.93
C TYR A 218 16.13 27.23 16.66
N ARG A 219 15.77 26.78 17.86
CA ARG A 219 14.84 27.47 18.75
C ARG A 219 15.57 28.53 19.58
N ASP A 220 14.81 29.46 20.16
CA ASP A 220 15.34 30.52 21.02
C ASP A 220 16.05 30.00 22.28
N ASP A 221 15.73 28.77 22.72
CA ASP A 221 16.39 28.08 23.83
C ASP A 221 17.68 27.34 23.41
N GLY A 222 18.08 27.46 22.14
CA GLY A 222 19.26 26.82 21.56
C GLY A 222 19.06 25.36 21.15
N ALA A 223 17.88 24.77 21.40
CA ALA A 223 17.58 23.43 20.93
C ALA A 223 17.41 23.41 19.40
N ALA A 224 17.91 22.35 18.76
CA ALA A 224 17.67 22.11 17.34
C ALA A 224 16.34 21.35 17.16
N LEU A 225 15.52 21.82 16.22
CA LEU A 225 14.37 21.09 15.70
C LEU A 225 14.80 20.49 14.35
N ILE A 226 14.83 19.17 14.26
CA ILE A 226 15.28 18.45 13.06
C ILE A 226 14.11 17.66 12.50
N GLU A 227 13.67 18.02 11.31
CA GLU A 227 12.65 17.27 10.57
C GLU A 227 13.34 16.17 9.75
N LEU A 228 12.84 14.94 9.89
CA LEU A 228 13.39 13.76 9.25
C LEU A 228 12.33 13.04 8.44
N THR A 229 12.77 12.37 7.37
CA THR A 229 11.96 11.38 6.67
C THR A 229 12.63 10.02 6.75
N LEU A 230 11.88 8.99 7.14
CA LEU A 230 12.32 7.61 7.18
C LEU A 230 11.75 6.80 6.02
N ASP A 231 12.52 5.91 5.43
CA ASP A 231 12.10 5.15 4.23
C ASP A 231 10.96 4.15 4.47
N ASP A 232 10.80 3.63 5.70
CA ASP A 232 9.72 2.74 6.08
C ASP A 232 9.59 2.56 7.62
N ALA A 233 8.59 1.78 8.04
CA ALA A 233 8.31 1.50 9.44
C ALA A 233 9.32 0.56 10.11
N ASP A 234 10.07 -0.25 9.36
CA ASP A 234 11.12 -1.13 9.87
C ASP A 234 12.37 -0.31 10.27
N VAL A 235 12.60 0.84 9.63
CA VAL A 235 13.63 1.83 10.02
C VAL A 235 13.22 2.60 11.28
N ARG A 236 11.93 2.93 11.45
CA ARG A 236 11.44 3.79 12.55
C ARG A 236 11.82 3.30 13.94
N ALA A 237 11.40 2.09 14.31
CA ALA A 237 11.59 1.60 15.67
C ALA A 237 13.07 1.52 16.11
N PRO A 238 14.02 0.99 15.31
CA PRO A 238 15.42 0.97 15.70
C PRO A 238 16.06 2.36 15.69
N PHE A 239 15.72 3.23 14.73
CA PHE A 239 16.23 4.60 14.70
C PHE A 239 15.80 5.40 15.93
N LEU A 240 14.51 5.37 16.28
CA LEU A 240 13.98 6.12 17.42
C LEU A 240 14.66 5.72 18.74
N ARG A 241 14.90 4.41 18.96
CA ARG A 241 15.62 3.94 20.15
C ARG A 241 17.04 4.51 20.24
N GLU A 242 17.76 4.57 19.13
CA GLU A 242 19.11 5.14 19.11
C GLU A 242 19.09 6.67 19.25
N ALA A 243 18.07 7.34 18.69
CA ALA A 243 17.88 8.79 18.82
C ALA A 243 17.58 9.19 20.27
N GLU A 244 16.68 8.47 20.94
CA GLU A 244 16.40 8.66 22.38
C GLU A 244 17.64 8.39 23.24
N ALA A 245 18.40 7.32 22.93
CA ALA A 245 19.64 7.02 23.62
C ALA A 245 20.73 8.10 23.41
N ALA A 246 20.71 8.78 22.26
CA ALA A 246 21.56 9.92 21.95
C ALA A 246 21.08 11.24 22.58
N GLY A 247 19.92 11.24 23.27
CA GLY A 247 19.38 12.40 23.97
C GLY A 247 18.40 13.26 23.17
N ALA A 248 17.91 12.78 22.01
CA ALA A 248 16.84 13.45 21.27
C ALA A 248 15.47 13.15 21.90
N SER A 249 14.57 14.14 21.88
CA SER A 249 13.16 13.96 22.19
C SER A 249 12.36 13.91 20.89
N ILE A 250 11.45 12.93 20.76
CA ILE A 250 10.64 12.75 19.55
C ILE A 250 9.36 13.55 19.70
N ARG A 251 9.03 14.32 18.67
CA ARG A 251 7.72 14.95 18.52
C ARG A 251 6.99 14.22 17.41
N ASP A 252 6.03 13.37 17.79
CA ASP A 252 5.11 12.77 16.82
C ASP A 252 4.07 13.84 16.44
N ASP A 253 3.98 14.17 15.15
CA ASP A 253 2.94 15.02 14.60
C ASP A 253 1.63 14.20 14.43
N ASP A 254 1.07 13.74 15.55
CA ASP A 254 -0.32 13.27 15.62
C ASP A 254 -1.16 14.47 16.10
N SER A 255 -1.49 15.40 15.19
CA SER A 255 -2.42 16.52 15.40
C SER A 255 -3.23 16.82 14.15
#